data_AF-A0A3M0ZPS6-F1
#
_entry.id   AF-A0A3M0ZPS6-F1
#
_cell.length_a   1.000
_cell.length_b   1.000
_cell.length_c   1.000
_cell.angle_alpha   90.00
_cell.angle_beta   90.00
_cell.angle_gamma   90.00
#
_symmetry.space_group_name_H-M   'P 1'
#
loop_
_entity.id
_entity.type
_entity.pdbx_description
1 polymer ?
#
loop_
_entity_poly.entity_id
_entity_poly.type
_entity_poly.pdbx_seq_one_letter_code
_entity_poly.pdbx_strand_id
1 'polypeptide(L)'
;MTKNSLKDEILVRTLAVTDSLFAPLRDVDWRTSLPGQVWHQRQVFQSYGVRMSPGTGTQASERKRIERAIAGLADDGLVEKRLLGQRVHLRLTLSGEARARRLAWLPSLREVTELAATICEDYPRGVCERWLLQRIFGSTFTVTERVWLDATVTAAAVHGWLGHASTIRGVAVYYPGTVVPPDPDDLPAEPQLQREANLEKLYGDTFRQHRREMRDAPYDGELGAVPIPESTAYQYGAPTDFEKEEEHG
;
A
#
# COMPACT_ATOMS: atom_id res chain seq x y z
N MET A 1 19.18 -15.50 -15.37
CA MET A 1 18.68 -14.14 -15.07
C MET A 1 18.52 -13.38 -16.38
N THR A 2 17.29 -13.23 -16.84
CA THR A 2 16.94 -12.41 -18.01
C THR A 2 17.25 -10.94 -17.72
N LYS A 3 17.61 -10.16 -18.76
CA LYS A 3 18.04 -8.75 -18.66
C LYS A 3 17.05 -7.83 -17.91
N ASN A 4 15.79 -8.23 -17.75
CA ASN A 4 14.75 -7.47 -17.06
C ASN A 4 14.70 -7.67 -15.53
N SER A 5 15.36 -8.71 -14.98
CA SER A 5 15.30 -9.06 -13.55
C SER A 5 15.57 -7.88 -12.61
N LEU A 6 16.63 -7.10 -12.87
CA LEU A 6 16.98 -5.99 -11.96
C LEU A 6 15.99 -4.82 -12.02
N LYS A 7 15.48 -4.48 -13.20
CA LYS A 7 14.49 -3.41 -13.36
C LYS A 7 13.19 -3.80 -12.65
N ASP A 8 12.74 -5.03 -12.86
CA ASP A 8 11.53 -5.57 -12.25
C ASP A 8 11.68 -5.69 -10.72
N GLU A 9 12.85 -6.12 -10.22
CA GLU A 9 13.16 -6.12 -8.79
C GLU A 9 13.12 -4.71 -8.17
N ILE A 10 13.61 -3.68 -8.87
CA ILE A 10 13.55 -2.28 -8.41
C ILE A 10 12.10 -1.82 -8.32
N LEU A 11 11.28 -2.09 -9.33
CA LEU A 11 9.85 -1.74 -9.33
C LEU A 11 9.12 -2.40 -8.15
N VAL A 12 9.30 -3.70 -7.97
CA VAL A 12 8.66 -4.48 -6.91
C VAL A 12 9.10 -4.03 -5.52
N ARG A 13 10.39 -3.73 -5.32
CA ARG A 13 10.89 -3.19 -4.04
C ARG A 13 10.32 -1.80 -3.77
N THR A 14 10.26 -0.94 -4.78
CA THR A 14 9.69 0.41 -4.67
C THR A 14 8.23 0.35 -4.28
N LEU A 15 7.46 -0.56 -4.91
CA LEU A 15 6.07 -0.82 -4.55
C LEU A 15 5.95 -1.31 -3.10
N ALA A 16 6.72 -2.33 -2.72
CA ALA A 16 6.68 -2.90 -1.38
C ALA A 16 6.98 -1.87 -0.28
N VAL A 17 8.00 -1.02 -0.48
CA VAL A 17 8.31 0.05 0.47
C VAL A 17 7.17 1.07 0.50
N THR A 18 6.64 1.47 -0.66
CA THR A 18 5.52 2.41 -0.75
C THR A 18 4.28 1.89 -0.02
N ASP A 19 3.80 0.69 -0.37
CA ASP A 19 2.64 0.06 0.27
C ASP A 19 2.86 -0.10 1.77
N SER A 20 4.07 -0.40 2.22
CA SER A 20 4.38 -0.53 3.65
C SER A 20 4.22 0.78 4.44
N LEU A 21 4.34 1.94 3.79
CA LEU A 21 4.07 3.25 4.41
C LEU A 21 2.56 3.48 4.54
N PHE A 22 1.77 3.05 3.56
CA PHE A 22 0.35 3.33 3.48
C PHE A 22 -0.54 2.23 4.06
N ALA A 23 0.02 1.08 4.41
CA ALA A 23 -0.70 0.01 5.05
C ALA A 23 -1.27 0.43 6.43
N PRO A 24 -2.48 -0.02 6.79
CA PRO A 24 -3.05 0.20 8.11
C PRO A 24 -2.15 -0.31 9.24
N LEU A 25 -2.08 0.45 10.33
CA LEU A 25 -1.41 0.02 11.54
C LEU A 25 -2.20 -1.10 12.22
N ARG A 26 -1.50 -2.11 12.72
CA ARG A 26 -2.02 -3.29 13.42
C ARG A 26 -1.58 -3.28 14.89
N ASP A 27 -2.14 -4.12 15.74
CA ASP A 27 -1.92 -4.09 17.21
C ASP A 27 -0.45 -3.98 17.63
N VAL A 28 0.40 -4.83 17.05
CA VAL A 28 1.85 -4.83 17.34
C VAL A 28 2.56 -3.53 16.97
N ASP A 29 2.00 -2.74 16.06
CA ASP A 29 2.64 -1.51 15.59
C ASP A 29 2.47 -0.37 16.58
N TRP A 30 1.32 -0.31 17.26
CA TRP A 30 0.94 0.83 18.09
C TRP A 30 1.84 1.03 19.32
N ARG A 31 2.56 -0.01 19.74
CA ARG A 31 3.40 -0.01 20.94
C ARG A 31 4.87 0.25 20.64
N THR A 32 5.17 0.83 19.47
CA THR A 32 6.52 0.94 18.91
C THR A 32 6.73 2.30 18.28
N SER A 33 7.92 2.54 17.70
CA SER A 33 8.22 3.76 16.95
C SER A 33 7.55 3.83 15.56
N LEU A 34 6.89 2.74 15.12
CA LEU A 34 6.33 2.64 13.77
C LEU A 34 5.34 3.77 13.40
N PRO A 35 4.38 4.18 14.26
CA PRO A 35 3.41 5.23 13.88
C PRO A 35 4.09 6.57 13.54
N GLY A 36 5.04 7.01 14.35
CA GLY A 36 5.80 8.23 14.11
C GLY A 36 6.71 8.14 12.88
N GLN A 37 7.38 7.00 12.68
CA GLN A 37 8.19 6.75 11.49
C GLN A 37 7.36 6.74 10.21
N VAL A 38 6.20 6.07 10.22
CA VAL A 38 5.26 6.06 9.09
C VAL A 38 4.77 7.47 8.78
N TRP A 39 4.38 8.24 9.80
CA TRP A 39 3.95 9.62 9.62
C TRP A 39 5.05 10.45 8.95
N HIS A 40 6.27 10.42 9.48
CA HIS A 40 7.40 11.16 8.93
C HIS A 40 7.70 10.75 7.48
N GLN A 41 7.73 9.45 7.20
CA GLN A 41 8.03 8.96 5.86
C GLN A 41 6.92 9.27 4.86
N ARG A 42 5.64 9.33 5.27
CA ARG A 42 4.53 9.81 4.42
C ARG A 42 4.71 11.28 4.05
N GLN A 43 5.17 12.14 4.96
CA GLN A 43 5.50 13.53 4.63
C GLN A 43 6.61 13.63 3.58
N VAL A 44 7.68 12.84 3.74
CA VAL A 44 8.78 12.79 2.76
C VAL A 44 8.31 12.23 1.42
N PHE A 45 7.45 11.20 1.44
CA PHE A 45 6.93 10.54 0.24
C PHE A 45 6.21 11.52 -0.69
N GLN A 46 5.43 12.46 -0.15
CA GLN A 46 4.69 13.45 -0.96
C GLN A 46 5.62 14.25 -1.88
N SER A 47 6.81 14.61 -1.40
CA SER A 47 7.77 15.42 -2.14
C SER A 47 8.78 14.60 -2.97
N TYR A 48 9.18 13.44 -2.46
CA TYR A 48 10.34 12.72 -3.01
C TYR A 48 10.05 11.28 -3.42
N GLY A 49 8.98 10.66 -2.92
CA GLY A 49 8.77 9.21 -3.00
C GLY A 49 9.56 8.44 -1.95
N VAL A 50 9.71 7.13 -2.15
CA VAL A 50 10.40 6.25 -1.20
C VAL A 50 11.89 6.22 -1.42
N ARG A 51 12.66 6.12 -0.34
CA ARG A 51 14.11 6.02 -0.43
C ARG A 51 14.50 4.67 -1.01
N MET A 52 15.33 4.70 -2.05
CA MET A 52 16.03 3.50 -2.49
C MET A 52 17.36 3.39 -1.75
N SER A 53 17.51 2.33 -0.97
CA SER A 53 18.81 1.91 -0.48
C SER A 53 19.43 0.97 -1.51
N PRO A 54 20.44 1.40 -2.29
CA PRO A 54 21.34 0.43 -2.89
C PRO A 54 21.94 -0.33 -1.69
N GLY A 55 21.81 -1.66 -1.67
CA GLY A 55 22.09 -2.47 -0.49
C GLY A 55 23.39 -2.11 0.26
N THR A 56 23.46 -2.47 1.54
CA THR A 56 24.60 -2.16 2.42
C THR A 56 25.93 -2.82 2.01
N GLY A 57 25.95 -3.59 0.92
CA GLY A 57 27.14 -4.19 0.33
C GLY A 57 27.59 -3.52 -0.97
N THR A 58 28.82 -3.02 -0.94
CA THR A 58 29.90 -3.26 -1.93
C THR A 58 29.84 -2.72 -3.37
N GLN A 59 31.02 -2.24 -3.82
CA GLN A 59 31.50 -2.00 -5.19
C GLN A 59 30.81 -0.93 -6.06
N ALA A 60 31.61 0.03 -6.55
CA ALA A 60 31.15 1.14 -7.40
C ALA A 60 30.46 0.68 -8.71
N SER A 61 30.78 -0.53 -9.19
CA SER A 61 30.18 -1.16 -10.37
C SER A 61 28.71 -1.49 -10.17
N GLU A 62 28.33 -1.99 -8.99
CA GLU A 62 26.94 -2.35 -8.66
C GLU A 62 26.08 -1.10 -8.52
N ARG A 63 26.58 -0.07 -7.83
CA ARG A 63 25.92 1.24 -7.76
C ARG A 63 25.63 1.81 -9.15
N LYS A 64 26.64 1.83 -10.04
CA LYS A 64 26.46 2.26 -11.43
C LYS A 64 25.48 1.39 -12.22
N ARG A 65 25.35 0.10 -11.90
CA ARG A 65 24.38 -0.81 -12.55
C ARG A 65 22.95 -0.48 -12.11
N ILE A 66 22.73 -0.27 -10.82
CA ILE A 66 21.43 0.14 -10.26
C ILE A 66 21.03 1.52 -10.80
N GLU A 67 21.95 2.49 -10.80
CA GLU A 67 21.68 3.83 -11.33
C GLU A 67 21.27 3.81 -12.80
N ARG A 68 21.93 2.98 -13.63
CA ARG A 68 21.53 2.77 -15.03
C ARG A 68 20.18 2.10 -15.18
N ALA A 69 19.86 1.13 -14.32
CA ALA A 69 18.56 0.49 -14.32
C ALA A 69 17.45 1.48 -13.95
N ILE A 70 17.68 2.35 -12.94
CA ILE A 70 16.77 3.42 -12.55
C ILE A 70 16.60 4.44 -13.67
N ALA A 71 17.69 4.88 -14.30
CA ALA A 71 17.62 5.80 -15.44
C ALA A 71 16.77 5.19 -16.57
N GLY A 72 17.02 3.93 -16.91
CA GLY A 72 16.21 3.23 -17.91
C GLY A 72 14.74 3.08 -17.51
N LEU A 73 14.41 2.87 -16.23
CA LEU A 73 13.01 2.85 -15.76
C LEU A 73 12.33 4.23 -15.85
N ALA A 74 13.10 5.30 -15.63
CA ALA A 74 12.61 6.67 -15.77
C ALA A 74 12.39 7.03 -17.25
N ASP A 75 13.31 6.63 -18.13
CA ASP A 75 13.18 6.78 -19.58
C ASP A 75 11.96 5.99 -20.10
N ASP A 76 11.69 4.82 -19.53
CA ASP A 76 10.49 3.99 -19.82
C ASP A 76 9.20 4.60 -19.23
N GLY A 77 9.27 5.71 -18.48
CA GLY A 77 8.11 6.36 -17.86
C GLY A 77 7.49 5.59 -16.68
N LEU A 78 8.24 4.67 -16.07
CA LEU A 78 7.74 3.80 -14.99
C LEU A 78 8.05 4.34 -13.58
N VAL A 79 9.08 5.18 -13.45
CA VAL A 79 9.45 5.79 -12.17
C VAL A 79 9.80 7.26 -12.33
N GLU A 80 9.47 8.05 -11.32
CA GLU A 80 10.06 9.37 -11.13
C GLU A 80 11.24 9.27 -10.17
N LYS A 81 12.42 9.73 -10.61
CA LYS A 81 13.61 9.82 -9.77
C LYS A 81 13.69 11.21 -9.15
N ARG A 82 13.77 11.28 -7.82
CA ARG A 82 14.00 12.50 -7.05
C ARG A 82 15.25 12.36 -6.19
N LEU A 83 15.86 13.50 -5.84
CA LEU A 83 17.01 13.55 -4.94
C LEU A 83 16.65 14.34 -3.68
N LEU A 84 16.99 13.77 -2.52
CA LEU A 84 16.98 14.47 -1.24
C LEU A 84 18.40 14.40 -0.66
N GLY A 85 19.12 15.52 -0.77
CA GLY A 85 20.57 15.53 -0.57
C GLY A 85 21.26 14.60 -1.56
N GLN A 86 22.06 13.65 -1.05
CA GLN A 86 22.74 12.63 -1.87
C GLN A 86 21.96 11.31 -2.03
N ARG A 87 20.74 11.23 -1.49
CA ARG A 87 19.95 9.99 -1.49
C ARG A 87 18.97 9.99 -2.66
N VAL A 88 18.89 8.84 -3.33
CA VAL A 88 17.94 8.61 -4.42
C VAL A 88 16.59 8.18 -3.84
N HIS A 89 15.54 8.87 -4.25
CA HIS A 89 14.17 8.49 -3.97
C HIS A 89 13.43 8.19 -5.28
N LEU A 90 12.54 7.21 -5.24
CA LEU A 90 11.72 6.80 -6.37
C LEU A 90 10.25 6.91 -6.02
N ARG A 91 9.46 7.35 -6.99
CA ARG A 91 8.00 7.25 -6.98
C ARG A 91 7.58 6.48 -8.23
N LEU A 92 6.66 5.54 -8.08
CA LEU A 92 6.09 4.84 -9.24
C LEU A 92 5.12 5.79 -9.96
N THR A 93 5.17 5.79 -11.28
CA THR A 93 4.05 6.32 -12.09
C THR A 93 2.90 5.32 -12.06
N LEU A 94 1.70 5.69 -12.53
CA LEU A 94 0.58 4.73 -12.64
C LEU A 94 0.96 3.51 -13.48
N SER A 95 1.68 3.71 -14.60
CA SER A 95 2.18 2.61 -15.44
C SER A 95 3.22 1.75 -14.73
N GLY A 96 4.12 2.38 -13.95
CA GLY A 96 5.09 1.68 -13.12
C GLY A 96 4.45 0.82 -12.04
N GLU A 97 3.41 1.35 -11.39
CA GLU A 97 2.65 0.64 -10.37
C GLU A 97 1.83 -0.50 -10.95
N ALA A 98 1.10 -0.28 -12.05
CA ALA A 98 0.36 -1.35 -12.74
C ALA A 98 1.29 -2.52 -13.08
N ARG A 99 2.48 -2.22 -13.62
CA ARG A 99 3.49 -3.23 -13.91
C ARG A 99 4.02 -3.92 -12.65
N ALA A 100 4.38 -3.15 -11.62
CA ALA A 100 4.92 -3.68 -10.36
C ALA A 100 3.91 -4.60 -9.66
N ARG A 101 2.63 -4.22 -9.62
CA ARG A 101 1.53 -5.01 -9.07
C ARG A 101 1.38 -6.32 -9.81
N ARG A 102 1.39 -6.29 -11.15
CA ARG A 102 1.29 -7.50 -11.96
C ARG A 102 2.48 -8.45 -11.76
N LEU A 103 3.71 -7.92 -11.66
CA LEU A 103 4.92 -8.68 -11.34
C LEU A 103 4.85 -9.34 -9.95
N ALA A 104 4.27 -8.65 -8.97
CA ALA A 104 4.12 -9.12 -7.59
C ALA A 104 2.85 -9.96 -7.36
N TRP A 105 2.04 -10.18 -8.39
CA TRP A 105 0.75 -10.87 -8.31
C TRP A 105 -0.24 -10.23 -7.32
N LEU A 106 -0.28 -8.91 -7.32
CA LEU A 106 -1.16 -8.08 -6.50
C LEU A 106 -2.40 -7.64 -7.30
N PRO A 107 -3.47 -7.17 -6.61
CA PRO A 107 -4.65 -6.59 -7.26
C PRO A 107 -4.27 -5.50 -8.28
N SER A 108 -4.96 -5.49 -9.40
CA SER A 108 -4.84 -4.50 -10.48
C SER A 108 -5.22 -3.10 -10.03
N LEU A 109 -4.72 -2.07 -10.72
CA LEU A 109 -5.20 -0.71 -10.46
C LEU A 109 -6.70 -0.56 -10.78
N ARG A 110 -7.22 -1.30 -11.75
CA ARG A 110 -8.67 -1.34 -12.04
C ARG A 110 -9.46 -1.86 -10.83
N GLU A 111 -9.10 -3.02 -10.28
CA GLU A 111 -9.73 -3.58 -9.07
C GLU A 111 -9.63 -2.61 -7.88
N VAL A 112 -8.49 -1.91 -7.74
CA VAL A 112 -8.29 -0.89 -6.70
C VAL A 112 -9.25 0.27 -6.85
N THR A 113 -9.35 0.81 -8.06
CA THR A 113 -10.21 1.96 -8.36
C THR A 113 -11.69 1.61 -8.22
N GLU A 114 -12.12 0.44 -8.69
CA GLU A 114 -13.50 -0.05 -8.55
C GLU A 114 -13.89 -0.19 -7.07
N LEU A 115 -13.02 -0.77 -6.24
CA LEU A 115 -13.27 -0.87 -4.80
C LEU A 115 -13.31 0.51 -4.14
N ALA A 116 -12.39 1.41 -4.50
CA ALA A 116 -12.35 2.75 -3.93
C ALA A 116 -13.60 3.55 -4.30
N ALA A 117 -14.05 3.48 -5.56
CA ALA A 117 -15.29 4.11 -6.01
C ALA A 117 -16.50 3.60 -5.23
N THR A 118 -16.61 2.26 -5.08
CA THR A 118 -17.67 1.64 -4.26
C THR A 118 -17.67 2.18 -2.82
N ILE A 119 -16.49 2.29 -2.19
CA ILE A 119 -16.41 2.83 -0.82
C ILE A 119 -16.80 4.30 -0.76
N CYS A 120 -16.35 5.09 -1.73
CA CYS A 120 -16.63 6.52 -1.79
C CYS A 120 -18.12 6.83 -2.01
N GLU A 121 -18.80 6.04 -2.84
CA GLU A 121 -20.20 6.23 -3.19
C GLU A 121 -21.15 5.68 -2.13
N ASP A 122 -20.95 4.43 -1.70
CA ASP A 122 -21.90 3.72 -0.84
C ASP A 122 -21.66 4.01 0.65
N TYR A 123 -20.41 4.31 1.04
CA TYR A 123 -20.02 4.46 2.44
C TYR A 123 -19.27 5.78 2.67
N PRO A 124 -19.90 6.95 2.46
CA PRO A 124 -19.24 8.25 2.55
C PRO A 124 -18.73 8.59 3.95
N ARG A 125 -19.19 7.86 4.98
CA ARG A 125 -18.69 7.98 6.36
C ARG A 125 -17.52 7.02 6.65
N GLY A 126 -17.35 5.99 5.83
CA GLY A 126 -16.36 4.94 5.99
C GLY A 126 -16.95 3.59 6.37
N VAL A 127 -16.11 2.56 6.27
CA VAL A 127 -16.44 1.16 6.40
C VAL A 127 -15.34 0.39 7.13
N CYS A 128 -15.71 -0.49 8.06
CA CYS A 128 -14.73 -1.31 8.77
C CYS A 128 -14.27 -2.52 7.91
N GLU A 129 -13.00 -2.90 8.05
CA GLU A 129 -12.36 -3.99 7.29
C GLU A 129 -13.15 -5.29 7.36
N ARG A 130 -13.64 -5.66 8.55
CA ARG A 130 -14.38 -6.92 8.74
C ARG A 130 -15.68 -6.92 7.95
N TRP A 131 -16.41 -5.81 7.96
CA TRP A 131 -17.64 -5.69 7.20
C TRP A 131 -17.35 -5.74 5.70
N LEU A 132 -16.31 -5.04 5.25
CA LEU A 132 -15.93 -5.01 3.84
C LEU A 132 -15.55 -6.41 3.33
N LEU A 133 -14.79 -7.18 4.11
CA LEU A 133 -14.49 -8.58 3.82
C LEU A 133 -15.77 -9.41 3.69
N GLN A 134 -16.72 -9.24 4.59
CA GLN A 134 -18.00 -9.95 4.55
C GLN A 134 -18.84 -9.58 3.32
N ARG A 135 -18.81 -8.30 2.93
CA ARG A 135 -19.57 -7.81 1.78
C ARG A 135 -19.04 -8.34 0.45
N ILE A 136 -17.73 -8.51 0.34
CA ILE A 136 -17.05 -8.95 -0.89
C ILE A 136 -16.98 -10.48 -0.98
N PHE A 137 -16.60 -11.15 0.11
CA PHE A 137 -16.30 -12.59 0.12
C PHE A 137 -17.32 -13.44 0.89
N GLY A 138 -18.28 -12.82 1.57
CA GLY A 138 -19.28 -13.48 2.41
C GLY A 138 -18.82 -13.67 3.86
N SER A 139 -19.65 -14.34 4.66
CA SER A 139 -19.44 -14.48 6.12
C SER A 139 -18.17 -15.25 6.51
N THR A 140 -17.65 -16.06 5.60
CA THR A 140 -16.42 -16.82 5.73
C THR A 140 -15.42 -16.41 4.66
N PHE A 141 -14.26 -15.91 5.08
CA PHE A 141 -13.17 -15.51 4.18
C PHE A 141 -11.84 -16.11 4.66
N THR A 142 -10.94 -16.27 3.70
CA THR A 142 -9.61 -16.85 3.84
C THR A 142 -8.57 -15.79 4.17
N VAL A 143 -7.38 -16.25 4.59
CA VAL A 143 -6.22 -15.36 4.76
C VAL A 143 -5.83 -14.69 3.44
N THR A 144 -5.95 -15.39 2.32
CA THR A 144 -5.62 -14.85 0.99
C THR A 144 -6.54 -13.69 0.61
N GLU A 145 -7.84 -13.81 0.86
CA GLU A 145 -8.82 -12.75 0.58
C GLU A 145 -8.58 -11.52 1.45
N ARG A 146 -8.16 -11.73 2.71
CA ARG A 146 -7.73 -10.63 3.57
C ARG A 146 -6.47 -9.94 3.05
N VAL A 147 -5.47 -10.70 2.61
CA VAL A 147 -4.24 -10.14 2.01
C VAL A 147 -4.56 -9.39 0.72
N TRP A 148 -5.47 -9.91 -0.10
CA TRP A 148 -5.97 -9.22 -1.30
C TRP A 148 -6.59 -7.88 -0.92
N LEU A 149 -7.53 -7.86 0.05
CA LEU A 149 -8.17 -6.62 0.47
C LEU A 149 -7.14 -5.61 1.00
N ASP A 150 -6.22 -6.05 1.86
CA ASP A 150 -5.16 -5.20 2.41
C ASP A 150 -4.30 -4.59 1.30
N ALA A 151 -3.94 -5.37 0.27
CA ALA A 151 -3.19 -4.87 -0.87
C ALA A 151 -4.01 -3.87 -1.70
N THR A 152 -5.31 -4.10 -1.87
CA THR A 152 -6.22 -3.23 -2.63
C THR A 152 -6.42 -1.88 -1.94
N VAL A 153 -6.79 -1.88 -0.66
CA VAL A 153 -7.04 -0.64 0.10
C VAL A 153 -5.76 0.16 0.36
N THR A 154 -4.62 -0.52 0.52
CA THR A 154 -3.31 0.16 0.64
C THR A 154 -2.99 0.91 -0.63
N ALA A 155 -3.20 0.29 -1.80
CA ALA A 155 -3.04 0.94 -3.09
C ALA A 155 -3.90 2.20 -3.22
N ALA A 156 -5.19 2.08 -2.89
CA ALA A 156 -6.10 3.22 -2.92
C ALA A 156 -5.63 4.34 -1.96
N ALA A 157 -5.05 3.99 -0.82
CA ALA A 157 -4.51 4.98 0.13
C ALA A 157 -3.24 5.68 -0.36
N VAL A 158 -2.36 4.98 -1.12
CA VAL A 158 -1.18 5.59 -1.75
C VAL A 158 -1.58 6.74 -2.69
N HIS A 159 -2.68 6.58 -3.42
CA HIS A 159 -3.21 7.59 -4.35
C HIS A 159 -4.10 8.64 -3.68
N GLY A 160 -4.38 8.50 -2.38
CA GLY A 160 -5.29 9.37 -1.65
C GLY A 160 -6.76 9.20 -2.04
N TRP A 161 -7.11 8.10 -2.72
CA TRP A 161 -8.49 7.74 -3.06
C TRP A 161 -9.27 7.30 -1.84
N LEU A 162 -8.60 6.60 -0.92
CA LEU A 162 -9.12 6.26 0.38
C LEU A 162 -8.20 6.80 1.47
N GLY A 163 -8.81 7.26 2.55
CA GLY A 163 -8.15 7.38 3.84
C GLY A 163 -8.35 6.09 4.65
N HIS A 164 -7.51 5.88 5.65
CA HIS A 164 -7.70 4.81 6.61
C HIS A 164 -7.32 5.24 8.02
N ALA A 165 -7.92 4.58 9.00
CA ALA A 165 -7.57 4.66 10.41
C ALA A 165 -7.55 3.24 11.00
N SER A 166 -6.90 3.05 12.14
CA SER A 166 -6.93 1.78 12.84
C SER A 166 -7.20 1.97 14.33
N THR A 167 -7.88 1.01 14.94
CA THR A 167 -7.96 0.91 16.40
C THR A 167 -6.65 0.37 16.97
N ILE A 168 -6.47 0.45 18.30
CA ILE A 168 -5.30 -0.14 18.97
C ILE A 168 -5.22 -1.67 18.79
N ARG A 169 -6.35 -2.35 18.54
CA ARG A 169 -6.37 -3.79 18.19
C ARG A 169 -6.10 -4.08 16.72
N GLY A 170 -5.84 -3.05 15.92
CA GLY A 170 -5.50 -3.20 14.51
C GLY A 170 -6.69 -3.44 13.59
N VAL A 171 -7.91 -3.12 14.03
CA VAL A 171 -9.09 -3.12 13.14
C VAL A 171 -9.02 -1.86 12.28
N ALA A 172 -8.96 -2.04 10.96
CA ALA A 172 -8.91 -0.91 10.03
C ALA A 172 -10.33 -0.41 9.69
N VAL A 173 -10.44 0.90 9.51
CA VAL A 173 -11.60 1.61 8.96
C VAL A 173 -11.11 2.39 7.75
N TYR A 174 -11.79 2.22 6.62
CA TYR A 174 -11.51 2.91 5.36
C TYR A 174 -12.58 3.95 5.12
N TYR A 175 -12.23 5.11 4.59
CA TYR A 175 -13.16 6.20 4.31
C TYR A 175 -12.73 6.96 3.05
N PRO A 176 -13.63 7.75 2.42
CA PRO A 176 -13.27 8.51 1.23
C PRO A 176 -12.04 9.38 1.47
N GLY A 177 -11.08 9.34 0.54
CA GLY A 177 -9.86 10.13 0.61
C GLY A 177 -10.07 11.57 0.12
N THR A 178 -8.96 12.26 -0.12
CA THR A 178 -8.97 13.65 -0.61
C THR A 178 -8.93 13.76 -2.13
N VAL A 179 -8.70 12.64 -2.83
CA VAL A 179 -8.62 12.55 -4.28
C VAL A 179 -9.74 11.65 -4.77
N VAL A 180 -10.48 12.07 -5.77
CA VAL A 180 -11.52 11.24 -6.40
C VAL A 180 -10.83 10.11 -7.19
N PRO A 181 -11.23 8.83 -7.03
CA PRO A 181 -10.73 7.76 -7.87
C PRO A 181 -10.98 8.09 -9.35
N PRO A 182 -10.02 7.83 -10.26
CA PRO A 182 -10.23 8.02 -11.70
C PRO A 182 -11.28 7.03 -12.23
N ASP A 183 -11.75 7.22 -13.45
CA ASP A 183 -12.49 6.16 -14.14
C ASP A 183 -11.53 4.98 -14.40
N PRO A 184 -11.92 3.72 -14.15
CA PRO A 184 -11.11 2.56 -14.47
C PRO A 184 -10.63 2.50 -15.94
N ASP A 185 -11.37 3.11 -16.87
CA ASP A 185 -11.01 3.14 -18.28
C ASP A 185 -9.94 4.19 -18.62
N ASP A 186 -9.68 5.15 -17.71
CA ASP A 186 -8.59 6.13 -17.83
C ASP A 186 -7.24 5.58 -17.31
N LEU A 187 -7.23 4.38 -16.72
CA LEU A 187 -6.03 3.75 -16.19
C LEU A 187 -5.13 3.19 -17.30
N PRO A 188 -3.80 3.15 -17.09
CA PRO A 188 -2.90 2.52 -18.03
C PRO A 188 -3.23 1.03 -18.20
N ALA A 189 -3.13 0.54 -19.43
CA ALA A 189 -3.35 -0.87 -19.73
C ALA A 189 -2.39 -1.76 -18.92
N GLU A 190 -2.94 -2.81 -18.32
CA GLU A 190 -2.13 -3.74 -17.54
C GLU A 190 -1.24 -4.60 -18.45
N PRO A 191 0.06 -4.73 -18.14
CA PRO A 191 0.92 -5.59 -18.92
C PRO A 191 0.55 -7.06 -18.71
N GLN A 192 0.45 -7.83 -19.79
CA GLN A 192 0.30 -9.28 -19.71
C GLN A 192 1.64 -9.92 -19.37
N LEU A 193 1.83 -10.25 -18.09
CA LEU A 193 3.06 -10.85 -17.56
C LEU A 193 2.79 -12.25 -17.03
N GLN A 194 3.79 -13.11 -17.13
CA GLN A 194 3.75 -14.43 -16.49
C GLN A 194 4.04 -14.26 -15.00
N ARG A 195 3.37 -15.06 -14.17
CA ARG A 195 3.59 -15.05 -12.72
C ARG A 195 5.02 -15.50 -12.40
N GLU A 196 5.75 -14.67 -11.68
CA GLU A 196 7.10 -14.98 -11.20
C GLU A 196 7.10 -15.08 -9.67
N ALA A 197 7.09 -16.31 -9.13
CA ALA A 197 7.01 -16.55 -7.68
C ALA A 197 8.14 -15.86 -6.88
N ASN A 198 9.30 -15.62 -7.50
CA ASN A 198 10.42 -14.91 -6.87
C ASN A 198 10.09 -13.43 -6.61
N LEU A 199 9.32 -12.77 -7.47
CA LEU A 199 8.97 -11.36 -7.34
C LEU A 199 7.82 -11.16 -6.33
N GLU A 200 6.84 -12.06 -6.31
CA GLU A 200 5.82 -12.10 -5.26
C GLU A 200 6.47 -12.27 -3.87
N LYS A 201 7.41 -13.21 -3.74
CA LYS A 201 8.19 -13.40 -2.50
C LYS A 201 9.01 -12.16 -2.17
N LEU A 202 9.65 -11.54 -3.16
CA LEU A 202 10.45 -10.33 -2.98
C LEU A 202 9.60 -9.17 -2.44
N TYR A 203 8.39 -8.99 -2.96
CA TYR A 203 7.43 -8.00 -2.45
C TYR A 203 7.15 -8.24 -0.97
N GLY A 204 6.69 -9.45 -0.63
CA GLY A 204 6.31 -9.79 0.75
C GLY A 204 7.46 -9.71 1.75
N ASP A 205 8.68 -10.09 1.34
CA ASP A 205 9.87 -9.97 2.18
C ASP A 205 10.30 -8.51 2.37
N THR A 206 10.28 -7.71 1.30
CA THR A 206 10.66 -6.29 1.36
C THR A 206 9.67 -5.48 2.19
N PHE A 207 8.36 -5.70 2.00
CA PHE A 207 7.30 -5.05 2.78
C PHE A 207 7.48 -5.30 4.28
N ARG A 208 7.64 -6.57 4.66
CA ARG A 208 7.80 -6.98 6.07
C ARG A 208 9.10 -6.45 6.66
N GLN A 209 10.18 -6.50 5.90
CA GLN A 209 11.49 -6.00 6.34
C GLN A 209 11.44 -4.49 6.60
N HIS A 210 10.91 -3.70 5.66
CA HIS A 210 10.83 -2.24 5.82
C HIS A 210 9.97 -1.84 7.03
N ARG A 211 8.84 -2.53 7.24
CA ARG A 211 7.99 -2.31 8.43
C ARG A 211 8.71 -2.64 9.74
N ARG A 212 9.50 -3.72 9.78
CA ARG A 212 10.33 -4.03 10.96
C ARG A 212 11.40 -2.97 11.19
N GLU A 213 12.08 -2.52 10.14
CA GLU A 213 13.09 -1.46 10.24
C GLU A 213 12.50 -0.16 10.80
N MET A 214 11.33 0.27 10.32
CA MET A 214 10.64 1.44 10.87
C MET A 214 10.20 1.24 12.32
N ARG A 215 9.71 0.03 12.66
CA ARG A 215 9.27 -0.30 14.01
C ARG A 215 10.41 -0.27 15.02
N ASP A 216 11.58 -0.75 14.62
CA ASP A 216 12.75 -0.92 15.46
C ASP A 216 13.67 0.33 15.43
N ALA A 217 13.45 1.26 14.50
CA ALA A 217 14.20 2.52 14.41
C ALA A 217 13.75 3.52 15.50
N PRO A 218 14.68 4.11 16.27
CA PRO A 218 14.34 5.12 17.26
C PRO A 218 13.66 6.31 16.58
N TYR A 219 12.63 6.84 17.23
CA TYR A 219 11.89 8.01 16.74
C TYR A 219 11.46 8.87 17.92
N ASP A 220 11.93 10.11 17.92
CA ASP A 220 11.72 11.13 18.95
C ASP A 220 10.85 12.31 18.47
N GLY A 221 10.25 12.19 17.28
CA GLY A 221 9.36 13.19 16.69
C GLY A 221 7.88 13.04 17.07
N GLU A 222 6.99 13.51 16.19
CA GLU A 222 5.53 13.44 16.38
C GLU A 222 5.00 12.01 16.47
N LEU A 223 4.06 11.75 17.39
CA LEU A 223 3.46 10.42 17.59
C LEU A 223 2.84 9.81 16.32
N GLY A 224 2.56 10.64 15.30
CA GLY A 224 1.93 10.24 14.06
C GLY A 224 0.41 10.12 14.20
N ALA A 225 -0.21 9.23 13.43
CA ALA A 225 -1.64 8.96 13.56
C ALA A 225 -1.95 8.39 14.95
N VAL A 226 -3.04 8.81 15.58
CA VAL A 226 -3.52 8.26 16.86
C VAL A 226 -4.57 7.19 16.58
N PRO A 227 -4.60 6.06 17.32
CA PRO A 227 -5.63 5.05 17.11
C PRO A 227 -7.02 5.62 17.41
N ILE A 228 -8.00 5.25 16.60
CA ILE A 228 -9.39 5.59 16.88
C ILE A 228 -9.96 4.67 17.99
N PRO A 229 -10.96 5.13 18.77
CA PRO A 229 -11.64 4.27 19.74
C PRO A 229 -12.25 3.04 19.06
N GLU A 230 -12.26 1.90 19.76
CA GLU A 230 -12.91 0.68 19.23
C GLU A 230 -14.40 0.88 18.97
N SER A 231 -15.08 1.67 19.82
CA SER A 231 -16.48 2.07 19.64
C SER A 231 -16.74 2.72 18.27
N THR A 232 -15.79 3.52 17.79
CA THR A 232 -15.86 4.17 16.47
C THR A 232 -15.80 3.14 15.34
N ALA A 233 -15.02 2.06 15.46
CA ALA A 233 -15.00 1.02 14.44
C ALA A 233 -16.34 0.27 14.31
N TYR A 234 -17.08 0.10 15.41
CA TYR A 234 -18.42 -0.51 15.38
C TYR A 234 -19.45 0.39 14.68
N GLN A 235 -19.30 1.71 14.75
CA GLN A 235 -20.17 2.66 14.04
C GLN A 235 -19.99 2.60 12.51
N TYR A 236 -18.84 2.11 12.03
CA TYR A 236 -18.52 1.95 10.61
C TYR A 236 -18.75 0.52 10.08
N GLY A 237 -19.32 -0.37 10.91
CA GLY A 237 -19.56 -1.78 10.57
C GLY A 237 -21.02 -2.21 10.63
N ALA A 238 -21.96 -1.29 10.88
CA ALA A 238 -23.37 -1.59 10.94
C ALA A 238 -24.18 -0.45 10.31
N PRO A 239 -24.79 -0.64 9.13
CA PRO A 239 -26.14 -0.14 8.97
C PRO A 239 -26.97 -0.73 10.11
N THR A 240 -27.90 0.04 10.64
CA THR A 240 -28.88 -0.27 11.68
C THR A 240 -29.81 -1.48 11.39
N ASP A 241 -29.40 -2.45 10.57
CA ASP A 241 -30.23 -3.52 10.04
C ASP A 241 -30.13 -4.84 10.83
N PHE A 242 -29.31 -4.91 11.88
CA PHE A 242 -29.41 -6.02 12.86
C PHE A 242 -30.63 -5.92 13.78
N GLU A 243 -31.38 -4.81 13.76
CA GLU A 243 -32.61 -4.65 14.56
C GLU A 243 -33.91 -4.95 13.77
N LYS A 244 -33.85 -5.43 12.52
CA LYS A 244 -35.08 -5.66 11.72
C LYS A 244 -35.35 -7.09 11.26
N GLU A 245 -34.47 -8.05 11.50
CA GLU A 245 -34.71 -9.46 11.12
C GLU A 245 -35.07 -10.41 12.27
N GLU A 246 -35.15 -9.94 13.52
CA GLU A 246 -35.59 -10.80 14.65
C GLU A 246 -37.08 -10.68 15.04
N GLU A 247 -37.91 -9.88 14.35
CA GLU A 247 -39.35 -9.82 14.69
C GLU A 247 -40.27 -10.73 13.87
N HIS A 248 -39.84 -11.38 12.79
CA HIS A 248 -40.68 -12.31 12.02
C HIS A 248 -39.96 -13.62 11.67
N GLY A 249 -39.83 -14.50 12.67
CA GLY A 249 -39.43 -15.91 12.51
C GLY A 249 -39.94 -16.77 13.66
#